data_AF-A0A8J6MR25-F1
#
_entry.id   AF-A0A8J6MR25-F1
#
_cell.length_a   1.000
_cell.length_b   1.000
_cell.length_c   1.000
_cell.angle_alpha   90.00
_cell.angle_beta   90.00
_cell.angle_gamma   90.00
#
_symmetry.space_group_name_H-M   'P 1'
#
loop_
_entity.id
_entity.type
_entity.pdbx_description
1 polymer ?
#
loop_
_entity_poly.entity_id
_entity_poly.type
_entity_poly.pdbx_seq_one_letter_code
_entity_poly.pdbx_strand_id
1 'polypeptide(L)'
;MAQYSEDKLRLPLIRKVFRQKDTYICGLCKTNYKTYGDANSCMNQCWFDVHNFYPVVKRKREKAAWVFRCLFCCRDYTSELHAFSCAKRCMGERNVAQLREQLLNEQPLPPPARPVSRLMMLTRVIQPPRPRPVAPRKDQQKELPPASEEVFIPKNEVVRGQHKDSFKKHWARKGEKYQCLYCREIWFTKSESEKCFGDHFDEEDGYEKIASIDPNG
;
A
#
# COMPACT_ATOMS: atom_id res chain seq x y z
N MET A 1 20.89 0.71 20.11
CA MET A 1 20.60 0.24 18.74
C MET A 1 20.16 -1.21 18.82
N ALA A 2 18.85 -1.47 18.78
CA ALA A 2 18.35 -2.84 18.76
C ALA A 2 18.42 -3.33 17.30
N GLN A 3 19.32 -4.27 17.03
CA GLN A 3 19.32 -5.06 15.81
C GLN A 3 18.01 -5.84 15.79
N TYR A 4 17.02 -5.33 15.07
CA TYR A 4 15.80 -6.05 14.79
C TYR A 4 16.19 -7.30 14.01
N SER A 5 15.90 -8.47 14.59
CA SER A 5 16.13 -9.76 13.96
C SER A 5 15.27 -9.85 12.68
N GLU A 6 15.82 -9.46 11.53
CA GLU A 6 15.23 -9.63 10.19
C GLU A 6 14.98 -11.11 9.82
N ASP A 7 15.37 -12.03 10.70
CA ASP A 7 15.36 -13.48 10.48
C ASP A 7 14.03 -14.19 10.80
N LYS A 8 12.98 -13.50 11.25
CA LYS A 8 11.79 -14.17 11.81
C LYS A 8 10.65 -14.52 10.84
N LEU A 9 10.80 -14.30 9.53
CA LEU A 9 9.88 -14.86 8.52
C LEU A 9 10.58 -15.88 7.60
N ARG A 10 11.56 -16.63 8.12
CA ARG A 10 12.24 -17.75 7.43
C ARG A 10 11.44 -19.06 7.42
N LEU A 11 10.11 -19.01 7.46
CA LEU A 11 9.29 -20.21 7.28
C LEU A 11 8.56 -20.11 5.95
N PRO A 12 8.56 -21.16 5.11
CA PRO A 12 7.70 -21.16 3.94
C PRO A 12 6.26 -20.91 4.41
N LEU A 13 5.65 -19.83 3.92
CA LEU A 13 4.26 -19.53 4.20
C LEU A 13 3.41 -20.61 3.50
N ILE A 14 3.03 -21.64 4.25
CA ILE A 14 2.20 -22.72 3.73
C ILE A 14 0.74 -22.33 3.92
N ARG A 15 0.09 -21.91 2.83
CA ARG A 15 -1.37 -21.71 2.77
C ARG A 15 -2.07 -23.07 2.70
N LYS A 16 -2.12 -23.78 3.83
CA LYS A 16 -2.80 -25.07 3.95
C LYS A 16 -3.38 -25.25 5.35
N VAL A 17 -4.53 -25.89 5.45
CA VAL A 17 -5.05 -26.43 6.71
C VAL A 17 -4.48 -27.83 6.91
N PHE A 18 -3.86 -28.08 8.06
CA PHE A 18 -3.35 -29.40 8.43
C PHE A 18 -4.40 -30.10 9.30
N ARG A 19 -4.66 -31.39 9.04
CA ARG A 19 -5.49 -32.21 9.92
C ARG A 19 -4.58 -33.00 10.86
N GLN A 20 -4.81 -32.87 12.16
CA GLN A 20 -4.10 -33.63 13.19
C GLN A 20 -5.12 -34.30 14.11
N LYS A 21 -5.24 -35.63 13.97
CA LYS A 21 -6.26 -36.46 14.65
C LYS A 21 -7.68 -35.89 14.41
N ASP A 22 -8.28 -35.33 15.46
CA ASP A 22 -9.64 -34.77 15.50
C ASP A 22 -9.66 -33.23 15.46
N THR A 23 -8.53 -32.60 15.14
CA THR A 23 -8.40 -31.14 15.08
C THR A 23 -7.81 -30.67 13.76
N TYR A 24 -8.13 -29.44 13.40
CA TYR A 24 -7.65 -28.76 12.19
C TYR A 24 -6.76 -27.58 12.58
N ILE A 25 -5.60 -27.46 11.96
CA ILE A 25 -4.57 -26.48 12.31
C ILE A 25 -4.38 -25.54 11.13
N CYS A 26 -4.49 -24.24 11.38
CA CYS A 26 -4.15 -23.23 10.38
C CYS A 26 -2.64 -23.27 10.08
N GLY A 27 -2.26 -23.42 8.81
CA GLY A 27 -0.86 -23.50 8.41
C GLY A 27 -0.03 -22.24 8.68
N LEU A 28 -0.68 -21.09 8.84
CA LEU A 28 -0.05 -19.78 9.05
C LEU A 28 0.12 -19.45 10.53
N CYS A 29 -0.98 -19.34 11.29
CA CYS A 29 -0.94 -18.95 12.71
C CYS A 29 -0.80 -20.12 13.69
N LYS A 30 -0.90 -21.37 13.20
CA LYS A 30 -0.85 -22.61 13.99
C LYS A 30 -1.93 -22.74 15.07
N THR A 31 -3.01 -21.96 14.98
CA THR A 31 -4.19 -22.13 15.85
C THR A 31 -4.94 -23.40 15.50
N ASN A 32 -5.38 -24.13 16.53
CA ASN A 32 -6.18 -25.35 16.41
C ASN A 32 -7.68 -25.03 16.41
N TYR A 33 -8.42 -25.75 15.59
CA TYR A 33 -9.86 -25.62 15.39
C TYR A 33 -10.52 -26.99 15.41
N LYS A 34 -11.78 -27.04 15.85
CA LYS A 34 -12.58 -28.29 15.87
C LYS A 34 -13.11 -28.65 14.48
N THR A 35 -13.43 -27.64 13.66
CA THR A 35 -14.00 -27.83 12.32
C THR A 35 -13.02 -27.39 11.25
N TYR A 36 -13.11 -28.01 10.07
CA TYR A 36 -12.32 -27.61 8.90
C TYR A 36 -12.67 -26.20 8.42
N GLY A 37 -13.96 -25.85 8.46
CA GLY A 37 -14.46 -24.53 8.05
C GLY A 37 -13.83 -23.39 8.84
N ASP A 38 -13.76 -23.51 10.17
CA ASP A 38 -13.14 -22.48 11.02
C ASP A 38 -11.63 -22.33 10.76
N ALA A 39 -10.94 -23.45 10.52
CA ALA A 39 -9.52 -23.44 10.17
C ALA A 39 -9.28 -22.82 8.80
N ASN A 40 -10.15 -23.09 7.81
CA ASN A 40 -10.06 -22.51 6.47
C ASN A 40 -10.33 -20.99 6.52
N SER A 41 -11.37 -20.57 7.25
CA SER A 41 -11.67 -19.16 7.48
C SER A 41 -10.51 -18.44 8.17
N CYS A 42 -9.91 -19.06 9.20
CA CYS A 42 -8.68 -18.57 9.81
C CYS A 42 -7.53 -18.40 8.80
N MET A 43 -7.30 -19.43 7.99
CA MET A 43 -6.21 -19.45 7.03
C MET A 43 -6.39 -18.33 5.99
N ASN A 44 -7.60 -18.15 5.46
CA ASN A 44 -7.90 -17.08 4.51
C ASN A 44 -7.69 -15.69 5.12
N GLN A 45 -8.12 -15.47 6.37
CA GLN A 45 -7.86 -14.21 7.06
C GLN A 45 -6.36 -13.98 7.31
N CYS A 46 -5.64 -14.98 7.82
CA CYS A 46 -4.20 -14.88 8.04
C CYS A 46 -3.45 -14.64 6.73
N TRP A 47 -3.91 -15.23 5.63
CA TRP A 47 -3.34 -15.02 4.31
C TRP A 47 -3.55 -13.58 3.84
N PHE A 48 -4.75 -13.03 4.03
CA PHE A 48 -5.05 -11.63 3.75
C PHE A 48 -4.15 -10.67 4.55
N ASP A 49 -4.00 -10.92 5.85
CA ASP A 49 -3.12 -10.12 6.70
C ASP A 49 -1.67 -10.17 6.22
N VAL A 50 -1.17 -11.36 5.85
CA VAL A 50 0.19 -11.51 5.28
C VAL A 50 0.35 -10.68 4.00
N HIS A 51 -0.63 -10.70 3.11
CA HIS A 51 -0.60 -9.89 1.89
C HIS A 51 -0.59 -8.38 2.15
N ASN A 52 -1.32 -7.91 3.18
CA ASN A 52 -1.39 -6.49 3.51
C ASN A 52 -0.13 -6.00 4.24
N PHE A 53 0.37 -6.76 5.21
CA PHE A 53 1.52 -6.36 6.02
C PHE A 53 2.87 -6.67 5.35
N TYR A 54 2.94 -7.75 4.56
CA TYR A 54 4.18 -8.25 3.96
C TYR A 54 3.98 -8.56 2.47
N PRO A 55 3.74 -7.55 1.63
CA PRO A 55 3.39 -7.78 0.22
C PRO A 55 4.58 -8.27 -0.64
N VAL A 56 5.78 -8.30 -0.06
CA VAL A 56 7.03 -8.73 -0.70
C VAL A 56 7.71 -9.79 0.18
N VAL A 57 8.20 -10.86 -0.43
CA VAL A 57 8.96 -11.92 0.26
C VAL A 57 10.38 -12.01 -0.28
N LYS A 58 11.36 -11.93 0.63
CA LYS A 58 12.77 -12.16 0.34
C LYS A 58 13.05 -13.66 0.20
N ARG A 59 13.62 -14.07 -0.94
CA ARG A 59 13.98 -15.47 -1.23
C ARG A 59 15.44 -15.55 -1.67
N LYS A 60 16.11 -16.65 -1.31
CA LYS A 60 17.45 -16.95 -1.81
C LYS A 60 17.32 -17.74 -3.12
N ARG A 61 17.89 -17.24 -4.21
CA ARG A 61 18.05 -18.01 -5.44
C ARG A 61 19.30 -18.88 -5.36
N GLU A 62 19.34 -19.90 -6.20
CA GLU A 62 20.56 -20.65 -6.49
C GLU A 62 21.67 -19.67 -6.86
N LYS A 63 22.89 -19.87 -6.33
CA LYS A 63 24.05 -18.94 -6.39
C LYS A 63 24.02 -17.74 -5.43
N ALA A 64 23.33 -17.85 -4.30
CA ALA A 64 23.37 -16.87 -3.19
C ALA A 64 22.87 -15.45 -3.49
N ALA A 65 22.28 -15.21 -4.67
CA ALA A 65 21.60 -13.97 -4.96
C ALA A 65 20.25 -13.91 -4.21
N TRP A 66 20.03 -12.83 -3.48
CA TRP A 66 18.73 -12.54 -2.88
C TRP A 66 17.81 -11.92 -3.93
N VAL A 67 16.56 -12.40 -3.97
CA VAL A 67 15.51 -11.83 -4.81
C VAL A 67 14.30 -11.50 -3.95
N PHE A 68 13.61 -10.43 -4.32
CA PHE A 68 12.41 -9.95 -3.66
C PHE A 68 11.20 -10.26 -4.55
N ARG A 69 10.36 -11.21 -4.13
CA ARG A 69 9.17 -11.63 -4.89
C ARG A 69 7.94 -10.86 -4.44
N CYS A 70 7.23 -10.24 -5.37
CA CYS A 70 5.89 -9.69 -5.11
C CYS A 70 4.90 -10.84 -4.87
N LEU A 71 4.18 -10.83 -3.75
CA LEU A 71 3.22 -11.90 -3.42
C LEU A 71 1.98 -11.90 -4.30
N PHE A 72 1.66 -10.78 -4.95
CA PHE A 72 0.46 -10.64 -5.75
C PHE A 72 0.62 -11.14 -7.19
N CYS A 73 1.69 -10.73 -7.88
CA CYS A 73 1.94 -11.09 -9.28
C CYS A 73 3.07 -12.10 -9.46
N CYS A 74 3.68 -12.56 -8.36
CA CYS A 74 4.79 -13.53 -8.35
C CYS A 74 6.05 -13.12 -9.14
N ARG A 75 6.21 -11.83 -9.49
CA ARG A 75 7.43 -11.33 -10.14
C ARG A 75 8.57 -11.18 -9.15
N ASP A 76 9.77 -11.54 -9.59
CA ASP A 76 11.01 -11.44 -8.83
C ASP A 76 11.76 -10.14 -9.19
N TYR A 77 12.28 -9.46 -8.17
CA TYR A 77 13.04 -8.22 -8.30
C TYR A 77 14.39 -8.36 -7.59
N THR A 78 15.42 -7.68 -8.11
CA THR A 78 16.73 -7.60 -7.47
C THR A 78 16.76 -6.57 -6.34
N SER A 79 15.91 -5.52 -6.43
CA SER A 79 15.78 -4.47 -5.43
C SER A 79 14.44 -4.57 -4.69
N GLU A 80 14.51 -4.41 -3.37
CA GLU A 80 13.34 -4.38 -2.48
C GLU A 80 12.37 -3.24 -2.84
N LEU A 81 12.89 -2.06 -3.16
CA LEU A 81 12.08 -0.87 -3.44
C LEU A 81 11.20 -1.04 -4.70
N HIS A 82 11.75 -1.69 -5.73
CA HIS A 82 11.01 -2.04 -6.94
C HIS A 82 9.95 -3.11 -6.67
N ALA A 83 10.25 -4.11 -5.84
CA ALA A 83 9.28 -5.11 -5.42
C ALA A 83 8.10 -4.48 -4.67
N PHE A 84 8.37 -3.54 -3.74
CA PHE A 84 7.32 -2.81 -3.02
C PHE A 84 6.47 -1.94 -3.94
N SER A 85 7.10 -1.26 -4.90
CA SER A 85 6.38 -0.46 -5.89
C SER A 85 5.47 -1.33 -6.77
N CYS A 86 5.93 -2.52 -7.17
CA CYS A 86 5.09 -3.49 -7.85
C CYS A 86 3.93 -3.95 -6.97
N ALA A 87 4.22 -4.32 -5.72
CA ALA A 87 3.22 -4.73 -4.75
C ALA A 87 2.13 -3.67 -4.56
N LYS A 88 2.49 -2.39 -4.38
CA LYS A 88 1.54 -1.28 -4.26
C LYS A 88 0.63 -1.14 -5.49
N ARG A 89 1.19 -1.29 -6.70
CA ARG A 89 0.38 -1.28 -7.94
C ARG A 89 -0.54 -2.50 -8.04
N CYS A 90 -0.09 -3.66 -7.57
CA CYS A 90 -0.86 -4.90 -7.59
C CYS A 90 -1.96 -4.92 -6.51
N MET A 91 -1.76 -4.25 -5.37
CA MET A 91 -2.70 -4.20 -4.24
C MET A 91 -4.04 -3.54 -4.58
N GLY A 92 -4.18 -2.95 -5.78
CA GLY A 92 -5.42 -2.34 -6.27
C GLY A 92 -6.55 -3.32 -6.64
N GLU A 93 -7.56 -2.81 -7.34
CA GLU A 93 -8.87 -3.43 -7.60
C GLU A 93 -8.82 -4.87 -8.13
N ARG A 94 -7.78 -5.24 -8.91
CA ARG A 94 -7.65 -6.59 -9.48
C ARG A 94 -7.45 -7.69 -8.42
N ASN A 95 -6.69 -7.43 -7.35
CA ASN A 95 -6.51 -8.43 -6.30
C ASN A 95 -7.70 -8.51 -5.36
N VAL A 96 -8.36 -7.37 -5.11
CA VAL A 96 -9.60 -7.34 -4.33
C VAL A 96 -10.67 -8.16 -5.04
N ALA A 97 -10.80 -8.04 -6.37
CA ALA A 97 -11.74 -8.83 -7.16
C ALA A 97 -11.42 -10.34 -7.11
N GLN A 98 -10.16 -10.72 -7.35
CA GLN A 98 -9.76 -12.14 -7.35
C GLN A 98 -9.89 -12.79 -5.96
N LEU A 99 -9.55 -12.04 -4.90
CA LEU A 99 -9.73 -12.50 -3.52
C LEU A 99 -11.23 -12.59 -3.16
N ARG A 100 -12.02 -11.60 -3.57
CA ARG A 100 -13.48 -11.59 -3.37
C ARG A 100 -14.13 -12.76 -4.11
N GLU A 101 -13.70 -13.07 -5.32
CA GLU A 101 -14.15 -14.23 -6.09
C GLU A 101 -13.76 -15.55 -5.41
N GLN A 102 -12.55 -15.67 -4.87
CA GLN A 102 -12.14 -16.84 -4.07
C GLN A 102 -12.94 -16.98 -2.77
N LEU A 103 -13.24 -15.88 -2.09
CA LEU A 103 -14.06 -15.87 -0.87
C LEU A 103 -15.55 -16.16 -1.18
N LEU A 104 -16.04 -15.76 -2.36
CA LEU A 104 -17.43 -15.97 -2.80
C LEU A 104 -17.67 -17.38 -3.33
N ASN A 105 -16.71 -17.95 -4.06
CA ASN A 105 -16.85 -19.29 -4.63
C ASN A 105 -16.69 -20.43 -3.60
N GLU A 106 -16.30 -20.13 -2.35
CA GLU A 106 -16.20 -21.09 -1.23
C GLU A 106 -17.19 -20.81 -0.05
N GLN A 107 -18.33 -20.16 -0.27
CA GLN A 107 -19.20 -19.73 0.85
C GLN A 107 -19.68 -20.86 1.81
N PRO A 108 -19.99 -20.55 3.11
CA PRO A 108 -19.61 -19.37 3.91
C PRO A 108 -19.28 -19.69 5.40
N LEU A 109 -18.87 -18.69 6.20
CA LEU A 109 -19.45 -18.37 7.52
C LEU A 109 -18.80 -17.09 8.12
N PRO A 110 -19.56 -16.29 8.89
CA PRO A 110 -19.05 -15.09 9.54
C PRO A 110 -17.92 -15.43 10.52
N PRO A 111 -16.89 -14.58 10.63
CA PRO A 111 -15.75 -14.85 11.48
C PRO A 111 -16.20 -14.95 12.95
N PRO A 112 -15.77 -15.96 13.73
CA PRO A 112 -15.96 -15.93 15.17
C PRO A 112 -15.30 -14.66 15.71
N ALA A 113 -15.97 -13.93 16.60
CA ALA A 113 -15.39 -12.79 17.30
C ALA A 113 -14.14 -13.26 18.05
N ARG A 114 -12.97 -12.99 17.48
CA ARG A 114 -11.70 -13.41 18.09
C ARG A 114 -11.22 -12.34 19.06
N PRO A 115 -10.68 -12.73 20.22
CA PRO A 115 -9.78 -11.85 20.96
C PRO A 115 -8.57 -11.54 20.07
N VAL A 116 -8.12 -10.29 20.15
CA VAL A 116 -7.09 -9.66 19.32
C VAL A 116 -5.92 -10.61 19.03
N SER A 117 -5.63 -10.84 17.75
CA SER A 117 -4.51 -11.66 17.29
C SER A 117 -3.22 -11.31 18.04
N ARG A 118 -2.48 -12.31 18.51
CA ARG A 118 -1.17 -12.14 19.17
C ARG A 118 -0.16 -11.39 18.25
N LEU A 119 -0.38 -11.45 16.93
CA LEU A 119 0.37 -10.67 15.93
C LEU A 119 0.07 -9.16 16.03
N MET A 120 -1.18 -8.79 16.35
CA MET A 120 -1.62 -7.41 16.59
C MET A 120 -1.18 -6.87 17.97
N MET A 121 -0.86 -7.73 18.94
CA MET A 121 -0.25 -7.29 20.20
C MET A 121 1.23 -6.91 20.04
N LEU A 122 1.94 -7.53 19.09
CA LEU A 122 3.32 -7.19 18.79
C LEU A 122 3.46 -5.84 18.06
N THR A 123 2.40 -5.38 17.37
CA THR A 123 2.38 -4.07 16.70
C THR A 123 1.93 -2.91 17.59
N ARG A 124 1.43 -3.15 18.81
CA ARG A 124 1.00 -2.08 19.76
C ARG A 124 2.06 -1.62 20.76
N VAL A 125 3.23 -2.26 20.82
CA VAL A 125 4.32 -1.88 21.75
C VAL A 125 5.28 -0.84 21.16
N ILE A 126 5.06 -0.41 19.91
CA ILE A 126 5.91 0.57 19.22
C ILE A 126 5.07 1.78 18.81
N GLN A 127 4.57 2.53 19.79
CA GLN A 127 4.53 3.98 19.61
C GLN A 127 5.73 4.55 20.34
N PRO A 128 6.71 5.18 19.65
CA PRO A 128 7.73 5.93 20.36
C PRO A 128 7.05 7.00 21.23
N PRO A 129 7.56 7.29 22.44
CA PRO A 129 7.04 8.39 23.23
C PRO A 129 7.10 9.66 22.37
N ARG A 130 5.96 10.36 22.25
CA ARG A 130 5.90 11.64 21.52
C ARG A 130 7.00 12.55 22.06
N PRO A 131 7.92 13.07 21.23
CA PRO A 131 8.89 14.04 21.70
C PRO A 131 8.14 15.29 22.15
N ARG A 132 8.48 15.79 23.36
CA ARG A 132 7.97 17.07 23.85
C ARG A 132 8.53 18.18 22.94
N PRO A 133 7.72 19.18 22.55
CA PRO A 133 8.21 20.30 21.75
C PRO A 133 9.23 21.10 22.58
N VAL A 134 10.46 21.15 22.10
CA VAL A 134 11.53 22.02 22.63
C VAL A 134 11.54 23.27 21.76
N ALA A 135 11.49 24.44 22.42
CA ALA A 135 11.49 25.76 21.81
C ALA A 135 12.73 26.01 20.93
N PRO A 136 12.62 26.87 19.90
CA PRO A 136 13.71 27.09 18.94
C PRO A 136 14.82 27.95 19.53
N ARG A 137 16.07 27.54 19.31
CA ARG A 137 17.27 28.39 19.48
C ARG A 137 17.96 28.61 18.13
N LYS A 138 18.36 29.86 17.97
CA LYS A 138 19.04 30.51 16.85
C LYS A 138 20.48 30.04 16.60
N ASP A 139 20.87 30.27 15.34
CA ASP A 139 22.21 30.56 14.79
C ASP A 139 23.30 29.47 14.85
N GLN A 140 23.79 29.06 13.66
CA GLN A 140 25.15 29.40 13.18
C GLN A 140 25.45 28.78 11.80
N GLN A 141 26.04 29.61 10.94
CA GLN A 141 26.68 29.27 9.66
C GLN A 141 27.96 28.43 9.87
N LYS A 142 28.30 27.58 8.88
CA LYS A 142 29.71 27.36 8.49
C LYS A 142 29.85 26.76 7.07
N GLU A 143 30.95 27.16 6.44
CA GLU A 143 31.31 27.09 5.02
C GLU A 143 31.77 25.71 4.46
N LEU A 144 31.81 25.68 3.11
CA LEU A 144 32.26 24.69 2.11
C LEU A 144 33.76 24.27 2.19
N PRO A 145 34.21 23.18 1.50
CA PRO A 145 34.71 23.25 0.10
C PRO A 145 34.46 21.94 -0.73
N PRO A 146 35.08 21.70 -1.91
CA PRO A 146 34.69 22.26 -3.21
C PRO A 146 34.44 21.22 -4.34
N ALA A 147 33.75 21.71 -5.38
CA ALA A 147 33.86 21.43 -6.82
C ALA A 147 34.09 19.99 -7.36
N SER A 148 33.11 19.49 -8.12
CA SER A 148 33.38 18.83 -9.42
C SER A 148 32.20 19.02 -10.39
N GLU A 149 32.51 19.76 -11.46
CA GLU A 149 32.07 19.67 -12.86
C GLU A 149 30.65 19.17 -13.23
N GLU A 150 29.78 20.16 -13.44
CA GLU A 150 28.99 20.44 -14.65
C GLU A 150 28.29 19.29 -15.41
N VAL A 151 26.98 19.17 -15.16
CA VAL A 151 25.98 18.87 -16.21
C VAL A 151 24.91 19.97 -16.16
N PHE A 152 24.91 20.82 -17.17
CA PHE A 152 24.01 21.96 -17.32
C PHE A 152 22.60 21.48 -17.72
N ILE A 153 21.67 21.46 -16.76
CA ILE A 153 20.22 21.37 -17.01
C ILE A 153 19.66 22.78 -16.74
N PRO A 154 19.01 23.44 -17.71
CA PRO A 154 18.44 24.76 -17.48
C PRO A 154 17.35 24.68 -16.39
N LYS A 155 17.63 25.27 -15.23
CA LYS A 155 16.70 25.49 -14.13
C LYS A 155 16.00 26.84 -14.33
N ASN A 156 14.76 26.78 -14.78
CA ASN A 156 13.65 27.62 -14.30
C ASN A 156 12.37 27.21 -15.04
N GLU A 157 12.03 25.91 -14.99
CA GLU A 157 10.66 25.52 -15.22
C GLU A 157 9.98 25.51 -13.85
N VAL A 158 9.16 26.54 -13.61
CA VAL A 158 8.06 26.46 -12.65
C VAL A 158 7.36 25.15 -12.95
N VAL A 159 7.34 24.21 -12.00
CA VAL A 159 6.63 22.94 -12.15
C VAL A 159 5.13 23.27 -12.19
N ARG A 160 4.65 23.61 -13.38
CA ARG A 160 3.22 23.83 -13.63
C ARG A 160 2.57 22.44 -13.65
N GLY A 161 1.45 22.29 -12.94
CA GLY A 161 0.65 21.07 -12.94
C GLY A 161 0.13 20.70 -14.33
N GLN A 162 -0.72 19.67 -14.45
CA GLN A 162 -1.31 19.35 -15.76
C GLN A 162 -2.23 20.48 -16.23
N HIS A 163 -2.19 20.79 -17.52
CA HIS A 163 -3.11 21.75 -18.13
C HIS A 163 -4.45 21.06 -18.45
N LYS A 164 -5.56 21.79 -18.33
CA LYS A 164 -6.93 21.31 -18.61
C LYS A 164 -7.07 20.64 -19.98
N ASP A 165 -6.39 21.15 -21.01
CA ASP A 165 -6.44 20.62 -22.38
C ASP A 165 -5.77 19.25 -22.55
N SER A 166 -4.96 18.82 -21.58
CA SER A 166 -4.39 17.46 -21.57
C SER A 166 -5.49 16.39 -21.49
N PHE A 167 -6.68 16.77 -21.02
CA PHE A 167 -7.84 15.89 -20.89
C PHE A 167 -8.81 16.10 -22.05
N LYS A 168 -8.83 15.16 -23.00
CA LYS A 168 -9.78 15.16 -24.14
C LYS A 168 -11.26 15.15 -23.70
N LYS A 169 -11.54 14.70 -22.47
CA LYS A 169 -12.86 14.70 -21.83
C LYS A 169 -12.68 14.99 -20.35
N HIS A 170 -13.64 15.67 -19.73
CA HIS A 170 -13.60 16.02 -18.31
C HIS A 170 -14.14 14.91 -17.39
N TRP A 171 -14.96 14.01 -17.93
CA TRP A 171 -15.62 12.94 -17.19
C TRP A 171 -15.65 11.62 -17.98
N ALA A 172 -15.80 10.52 -17.25
CA ALA A 172 -16.05 9.18 -17.78
C ALA A 172 -17.32 8.59 -17.16
N ARG A 173 -18.14 7.91 -17.97
CA ARG A 173 -19.35 7.22 -17.48
C ARG A 173 -18.98 5.86 -16.89
N LYS A 174 -19.38 5.60 -15.65
CA LYS A 174 -19.24 4.30 -14.98
C LYS A 174 -20.63 3.81 -14.56
N GLY A 175 -21.30 3.11 -15.49
CA GLY A 175 -22.68 2.67 -15.32
C GLY A 175 -23.66 3.85 -15.35
N GLU A 176 -24.44 4.01 -14.29
CA GLU A 176 -25.41 5.11 -14.12
C GLU A 176 -24.78 6.40 -13.59
N LYS A 177 -23.54 6.35 -13.12
CA LYS A 177 -22.84 7.48 -12.51
C LYS A 177 -21.74 8.05 -13.41
N TYR A 178 -21.30 9.26 -13.07
CA TYR A 178 -20.25 10.00 -13.77
C TYR A 178 -19.02 10.10 -12.88
N GLN A 179 -17.82 9.93 -13.45
CA GLN A 179 -16.56 10.02 -12.71
C GLN A 179 -15.71 11.18 -13.25
N CYS A 180 -15.24 12.06 -12.37
CA CYS A 180 -14.27 13.09 -12.70
C CYS A 180 -12.93 12.45 -13.09
N LEU A 181 -12.36 12.80 -14.25
CA LEU A 181 -11.12 12.16 -14.73
C LEU A 181 -9.86 12.63 -13.98
N TYR A 182 -9.95 13.76 -13.28
CA TYR A 182 -8.86 14.29 -12.47
C TYR A 182 -8.79 13.63 -11.08
N CYS A 183 -9.76 13.91 -10.20
CA CYS A 183 -9.77 13.41 -8.81
C CYS A 183 -10.37 12.00 -8.66
N ARG A 184 -11.02 11.46 -9.70
CA ARG A 184 -11.69 10.14 -9.69
C ARG A 184 -12.91 10.02 -8.79
N GLU A 185 -13.43 11.13 -8.26
CA GLU A 185 -14.70 11.13 -7.53
C GLU A 185 -15.89 10.83 -8.43
N ILE A 186 -16.93 10.23 -7.84
CA ILE A 186 -18.12 9.74 -8.55
C ILE A 186 -19.32 10.60 -8.19
N TRP A 187 -19.99 11.12 -9.20
CA TRP A 187 -21.14 12.02 -9.13
C TRP A 187 -22.37 11.39 -9.77
N PHE A 188 -23.56 11.80 -9.31
CA PHE A 188 -24.83 11.28 -9.84
C PHE A 188 -25.20 11.92 -11.17
N THR A 189 -24.88 13.21 -11.34
CA THR A 189 -25.18 13.94 -12.57
C THR A 189 -23.92 14.33 -13.34
N LYS A 190 -24.07 14.50 -14.65
CA LYS A 190 -22.99 14.97 -15.53
C LYS A 190 -22.51 16.37 -15.13
N SER A 191 -23.43 17.26 -14.79
CA SER A 191 -23.17 18.64 -14.39
C SER A 191 -22.32 18.75 -13.13
N GLU A 192 -22.58 17.91 -12.12
CA GLU A 192 -21.76 17.86 -10.90
C GLU A 192 -20.33 17.41 -11.19
N SER A 193 -20.16 16.39 -12.04
CA SER A 193 -18.84 15.92 -12.44
C SER A 193 -18.06 16.96 -13.25
N GLU A 194 -18.73 17.73 -14.10
CA GLU A 194 -18.11 18.82 -14.86
C GLU A 194 -17.71 19.99 -13.96
N LYS A 195 -18.56 20.33 -12.98
CA LYS A 195 -18.25 21.35 -11.97
C LYS A 195 -17.04 20.96 -11.13
N CYS A 196 -17.03 19.74 -10.58
CA CYS A 196 -15.90 19.20 -9.83
C CYS A 196 -14.60 19.24 -10.64
N PHE A 197 -14.64 18.88 -11.93
CA PHE A 197 -13.46 18.99 -12.80
C PHE A 197 -13.01 20.45 -12.97
N GLY A 198 -13.94 21.39 -13.16
CA GLY A 198 -13.62 22.82 -13.26
C GLY A 198 -13.00 23.40 -12.00
N ASP A 199 -13.45 22.98 -10.82
CA ASP A 199 -12.95 23.47 -9.53
C ASP A 199 -11.46 23.18 -9.31
N HIS A 200 -10.91 22.16 -9.98
CA HIS A 200 -9.49 21.79 -9.88
C HIS A 200 -8.54 22.66 -10.71
N PHE A 201 -9.03 23.43 -11.68
CA PHE A 201 -8.19 24.26 -12.54
C PHE A 201 -8.49 25.74 -12.32
N ASP A 202 -7.47 26.57 -12.47
CA ASP A 202 -7.65 28.03 -12.48
C ASP A 202 -8.35 28.46 -13.76
N GLU A 203 -9.33 29.35 -13.63
CA GLU A 203 -10.12 29.85 -14.77
C GLU A 203 -9.29 30.73 -15.70
N GLU A 204 -8.26 31.40 -15.18
CA GLU A 204 -7.42 32.33 -15.93
C GLU A 204 -6.32 31.61 -16.72
N ASP A 205 -5.61 30.67 -16.10
CA ASP A 205 -4.42 30.04 -16.70
C ASP A 205 -4.65 28.60 -17.17
N GLY A 206 -5.76 27.95 -16.77
CA GLY A 206 -6.09 26.57 -17.15
C GLY A 206 -5.22 25.48 -16.52
N TYR A 207 -4.30 25.85 -15.62
CA TYR A 207 -3.46 24.93 -14.86
C TYR A 207 -4.11 24.50 -13.55
N GLU A 208 -3.67 23.37 -13.00
CA GLU A 208 -4.12 22.87 -11.70
C GLU A 208 -3.94 23.91 -10.60
N LYS A 209 -5.00 24.12 -9.80
CA LYS A 209 -4.92 24.81 -8.51
C LYS A 209 -4.09 23.95 -7.57
N ILE A 210 -2.79 24.22 -7.54
CA ILE A 210 -1.92 23.68 -6.50
C ILE A 210 -2.42 24.33 -5.22
N ALA A 211 -3.15 23.58 -4.40
CA ALA A 211 -3.44 23.98 -3.03
C ALA A 211 -2.07 24.26 -2.41
N SER A 212 -1.73 25.53 -2.30
CA SER A 212 -0.50 26.00 -1.67
C SER A 212 -0.50 25.35 -0.30
N ILE A 213 0.37 24.36 -0.12
CA ILE A 213 0.63 23.73 1.15
C ILE A 213 1.11 24.89 2.01
N ASP A 214 0.26 25.37 2.91
CA ASP A 214 0.67 26.33 3.92
C ASP A 214 1.90 25.74 4.59
N PRO A 215 3.08 26.38 4.51
CA PRO A 215 4.32 25.81 5.04
C PRO A 215 4.35 25.76 6.58
N ASN A 216 3.20 25.96 7.24
CA ASN A 216 3.02 26.05 8.69
C ASN A 216 1.84 25.18 9.21
N GLY A 217 1.70 23.94 8.72
CA GLY A 217 0.77 22.93 9.24
C GLY A 217 1.46 21.71 9.83
#